data_AF-A0A7I0J6P9-F1
#
_entry.id   AF-A0A7I0J6P9-F1
#
_cell.length_a   1.000
_cell.length_b   1.000
_cell.length_c   1.000
_cell.angle_alpha   90.00
_cell.angle_beta   90.00
_cell.angle_gamma   90.00
#
_symmetry.space_group_name_H-M   'P 1'
#
loop_
_entity.id
_entity.type
_entity.pdbx_description
1 polymer ?
#
loop_
_entity_poly.entity_id
_entity_poly.type
_entity_poly.pdbx_seq_one_letter_code
_entity_poly.pdbx_strand_id
1 'polypeptide(L)' 'MAIKTAEDLFIHELSDIYSAEKQLTKALPRLARAAENPDLAAAFETHLEETL' A
#
# COMPACT_ATOMS: atom_id res chain seq x y z
N MET A 1 2.81 3.50 20.79
CA MET A 1 2.52 4.69 21.63
C MET A 1 1.14 4.50 22.24
N ALA A 2 0.92 4.92 23.49
CA ALA A 2 -0.44 4.93 24.03
C ALA A 2 -1.18 6.13 23.42
N ILE A 3 -2.25 5.86 22.67
CA ILE A 3 -3.11 6.88 22.06
C ILE A 3 -3.96 7.50 23.17
N LYS A 4 -3.87 8.82 23.37
CA LYS A 4 -4.57 9.53 24.45
C LYS A 4 -5.54 10.59 23.93
N THR A 5 -5.31 11.12 22.74
CA THR A 5 -6.19 12.11 22.10
C THR A 5 -6.59 11.68 20.69
N ALA A 6 -7.54 12.40 20.09
CA ALA A 6 -7.95 12.17 18.71
C ALA A 6 -6.81 12.51 17.72
N GLU A 7 -5.98 13.50 18.04
CA GLU A 7 -4.80 13.87 17.27
C GLU A 7 -3.74 12.77 17.30
N ASP A 8 -3.49 12.16 18.47
CA ASP A 8 -2.60 11.00 18.59
C ASP A 8 -3.08 9.84 17.71
N LEU A 9 -4.39 9.57 17.71
CA LEU A 9 -5.01 8.54 16.88
C LEU A 9 -4.82 8.86 15.40
N PHE A 10 -5.11 10.10 14.99
CA PHE A 10 -4.95 10.53 13.61
C PHE A 10 -3.51 10.35 13.11
N ILE A 11 -2.52 10.76 13.89
CA ILE A 11 -1.10 10.60 13.54
C ILE A 11 -0.71 9.11 13.49
N HIS A 12 -1.23 8.29 14.41
CA HIS A 12 -1.02 6.85 14.41
C HIS A 12 -1.54 6.22 13.12
N GLU A 13 -2.81 6.45 12.78
CA GLU A 13 -3.43 5.87 11.58
C GLU A 13 -2.76 6.38 10.29
N LEU A 14 -2.36 7.65 10.24
CA LEU A 14 -1.60 8.19 9.11
C LEU A 14 -0.23 7.51 8.95
N SER A 15 0.42 7.19 10.07
CA SER A 15 1.69 6.45 10.05
C SER A 15 1.48 4.99 9.63
N ASP A 16 0.38 4.37 10.07
CA ASP A 16 0.04 3.00 9.73
C ASP A 16 -0.26 2.85 8.23
N ILE A 17 -1.11 3.71 7.67
CA ILE A 17 -1.41 3.66 6.23
C ILE A 17 -0.16 3.96 5.40
N TYR A 18 0.68 4.90 5.82
CA TYR A 18 1.96 5.17 5.15
C TYR A 18 2.90 3.95 5.16
N SER A 19 2.91 3.18 6.26
CA SER A 19 3.63 1.91 6.34
C SER A 19 3.02 0.84 5.42
N ALA A 20 1.69 0.79 5.33
CA ALA A 20 0.99 -0.12 4.43
C ALA A 20 1.32 0.16 2.96
N GLU A 21 1.29 1.43 2.53
CA GLU A 21 1.66 1.82 1.15
C GLU A 21 3.11 1.46 0.82
N LYS A 22 4.04 1.67 1.76
CA LYS A 22 5.44 1.23 1.61
C LYS A 22 5.62 -0.28 1.48
N GLN A 23 4.73 -1.06 2.08
CA GLN A 23 4.73 -2.52 1.91
C GLN A 23 4.08 -2.89 0.58
N LEU A 24 3.02 -2.19 0.18
CA LEU A 24 2.29 -2.41 -1.05
C LEU A 24 3.16 -2.18 -2.29
N THR A 25 3.98 -1.12 -2.32
CA THR A 25 4.97 -0.88 -3.40
C THR A 25 5.93 -2.06 -3.63
N LYS A 26 6.21 -2.87 -2.60
CA LYS A 26 7.05 -4.08 -2.71
C LYS A 26 6.25 -5.31 -3.11
N ALA A 27 4.96 -5.34 -2.77
CA ALA A 27 4.06 -6.45 -3.05
C ALA A 27 3.55 -6.42 -4.49
N LEU A 28 3.16 -5.25 -5.01
CA LEU A 28 2.56 -5.10 -6.34
C LEU A 28 3.40 -5.69 -7.49
N PRO A 29 4.75 -5.49 -7.56
CA PRO A 29 5.56 -6.15 -8.59
C PRO A 29 5.53 -7.68 -8.51
N ARG A 30 5.38 -8.24 -7.30
CA ARG A 30 5.30 -9.70 -7.09
C ARG A 30 3.94 -10.24 -7.52
N LEU A 31 2.87 -9.48 -7.27
CA LEU A 31 1.51 -9.83 -7.68
C LEU A 31 1.36 -9.75 -9.20
N ALA A 32 1.89 -8.71 -9.85
CA ALA A 32 1.91 -8.57 -11.31
C ALA A 32 2.56 -9.79 -11.98
N ARG A 33 3.73 -10.22 -11.48
CA ARG A 33 4.45 -11.40 -12.01
C ARG A 33 3.73 -12.73 -11.78
N ALA A 34 2.90 -12.82 -10.75
CA ALA A 34 2.16 -14.03 -10.40
C ALA A 34 0.80 -14.12 -11.10
N ALA A 35 0.30 -13.01 -11.65
CA ALA A 35 -0.98 -12.97 -12.35
C ALA A 35 -0.88 -13.64 -13.72
N GLU A 36 -1.75 -14.62 -13.98
CA GLU A 36 -1.86 -15.28 -15.29
C GLU A 36 -2.71 -14.48 -16.27
N ASN A 37 -3.66 -13.67 -15.76
CA ASN A 37 -4.47 -12.79 -16.58
C ASN A 37 -3.68 -11.50 -16.90
N PRO A 38 -3.50 -11.15 -18.19
CA PRO A 38 -2.69 -10.00 -18.59
C PRO A 38 -3.27 -8.66 -18.13
N ASP A 39 -4.59 -8.50 -18.10
CA ASP A 39 -5.24 -7.27 -17.64
C ASP A 39 -5.05 -7.09 -16.12
N LEU A 40 -5.06 -8.19 -15.36
CA LEU A 40 -4.78 -8.17 -13.93
C LEU A 40 -3.32 -7.82 -13.64
N ALA A 41 -2.37 -8.35 -14.41
CA ALA A 41 -0.96 -8.00 -14.29
C ALA A 41 -0.74 -6.50 -14.55
N ALA A 42 -1.33 -5.98 -15.64
CA ALA A 42 -1.28 -4.56 -15.96
C ALA A 42 -1.92 -3.68 -14.88
N ALA A 43 -3.04 -4.10 -14.29
CA ALA A 43 -3.67 -3.37 -13.19
C ALA A 43 -2.75 -3.27 -11.96
N PHE A 44 -2.00 -4.33 -11.61
CA PHE A 44 -1.03 -4.25 -10.52
C PHE A 44 0.16 -3.34 -10.84
N GLU A 45 0.60 -3.27 -12.10
CA GLU A 45 1.66 -2.36 -12.55
C GLU A 45 1.19 -0.90 -12.52
N THR A 46 -0.02 -0.61 -13.02
CA THR A 46 -0.60 0.74 -12.94
C THR A 46 -0.78 1.17 -11.49
N HIS A 47 -1.28 0.29 -10.62
CA HIS A 47 -1.47 0.65 -9.23
C HIS A 47 -0.15 0.92 -8.51
N LEU A 48 0.95 0.26 -8.92
CA LEU A 48 2.27 0.56 -8.39
C LEU A 48 2.71 2.00 -8.72
N GLU A 49 2.40 2.47 -9.93
CA GLU A 49 2.68 3.86 -10.32
C GLU A 49 1.85 4.87 -9.52
N GLU A 50 0.62 4.53 -9.17
CA GLU A 50 -0.24 5.38 -8.32
C GLU A 50 0.25 5.46 -6.86
N THR A 51 0.89 4.39 -6.36
CA THR A 51 1.41 4.34 -4.98
C THR A 51 2.78 5.02 -4.81
N LEU A 52 3.58 5.14 -5.89
CA LEU A 52 4.93 5.72 -5.86
C LEU A 52 4.94 7.25 -5.79
#